data_AF-A0AAW0SDJ5-F1
#
_entry.id   AF-A0AAW0SDJ5-F1
#
_cell.length_a   1.000
_cell.length_b   1.000
_cell.length_c   1.000
_cell.angle_alpha   90.00
_cell.angle_beta   90.00
_cell.angle_gamma   90.00
#
_symmetry.space_group_name_H-M   'P 1'
#
loop_
_entity.id
_entity.type
_entity.pdbx_description
1 polymer ?
#
loop_
_entity_poly.entity_id
_entity_poly.type
_entity_poly.pdbx_seq_one_letter_code
_entity_poly.pdbx_strand_id
1 'polypeptide(L)'
;GDNTIYAHEVGTDSPHLFPLTHHKCTTVHQGLVALPKILCDVRSVEFLKMIRLTSSVLEPLSFTVPRVKTEYFQDDLFPPTRVTWEAVMTSAEWFGGSNRPQHTLSPAP
;
A
#
# COMPACT_ATOMS: atom_id res chain seq x y z
N GLY A 1 18.98 -11.63 -7.14
CA GLY A 1 17.71 -10.93 -6.85
C GLY A 1 16.56 -11.81 -7.28
N ASP A 2 15.40 -11.64 -6.67
CA ASP A 2 14.15 -12.29 -7.09
C ASP A 2 13.51 -11.48 -8.24
N ASN A 3 12.61 -12.10 -9.00
CA ASN A 3 11.75 -11.44 -10.00
C ASN A 3 10.26 -11.66 -9.71
N THR A 4 9.91 -12.27 -8.57
CA THR A 4 8.54 -12.54 -8.17
C THR A 4 8.18 -11.78 -6.91
N ILE A 5 7.00 -11.16 -6.90
CA ILE A 5 6.41 -10.51 -5.74
C ILE A 5 5.31 -11.42 -5.21
N TYR A 6 5.54 -11.94 -4.00
CA TYR A 6 4.59 -12.75 -3.26
C TYR A 6 3.75 -11.85 -2.37
N ALA A 7 2.44 -12.02 -2.39
CA ALA A 7 1.50 -11.29 -1.55
C ALA A 7 0.67 -12.29 -0.73
N HIS A 8 0.35 -11.91 0.49
CA HIS A 8 -0.47 -12.70 1.40
C HIS A 8 -1.46 -11.76 2.09
N GLU A 9 -2.68 -12.24 2.29
CA GLU A 9 -3.64 -11.63 3.20
C GLU A 9 -3.43 -12.18 4.60
N VAL A 10 -3.41 -11.28 5.59
CA VAL A 10 -3.30 -11.65 7.00
C VAL A 10 -4.69 -11.61 7.61
N GLY A 11 -5.21 -12.77 8.02
CA GLY A 11 -6.55 -12.93 8.60
C GLY A 11 -6.52 -13.39 10.05
N THR A 12 -7.65 -13.26 10.74
CA THR A 12 -7.83 -13.73 12.11
C THR A 12 -8.04 -15.24 12.20
N ASP A 13 -8.51 -15.86 11.12
CA ASP A 13 -8.82 -17.27 11.07
C ASP A 13 -7.57 -18.09 10.71
N SER A 14 -7.46 -19.32 11.24
CA SER A 14 -6.40 -20.25 10.84
C SER A 14 -6.47 -20.55 9.32
N PRO A 15 -5.36 -20.54 8.56
CA PRO A 15 -3.95 -20.51 8.99
C PRO A 15 -3.32 -19.11 9.13
N HIS A 16 -4.13 -18.05 9.23
CA HIS A 16 -3.76 -16.64 9.39
C HIS A 16 -3.06 -15.97 8.20
N LEU A 17 -2.35 -16.72 7.37
CA LEU A 17 -1.71 -16.24 6.15
C LEU A 17 -2.30 -16.93 4.92
N PHE A 18 -3.00 -16.15 4.10
CA PHE A 18 -3.67 -16.64 2.90
C PHE A 18 -2.90 -16.15 1.67
N PRO A 19 -2.28 -17.04 0.88
CA PRO A 19 -1.52 -16.62 -0.29
C PRO A 19 -2.43 -15.99 -1.34
N LEU A 20 -2.00 -14.85 -1.86
CA LEU A 20 -2.62 -14.17 -2.99
C LEU A 20 -1.88 -14.52 -4.29
N THR A 21 -2.43 -14.11 -5.42
CA THR A 21 -1.79 -14.29 -6.72
C THR A 21 -0.42 -13.61 -6.76
N HIS A 22 0.62 -14.38 -7.12
CA HIS A 22 1.97 -13.85 -7.25
C HIS A 22 2.11 -12.99 -8.51
N HIS A 23 2.83 -11.88 -8.40
CA HIS A 23 3.18 -11.05 -9.55
C HIS A 23 4.60 -11.38 -10.01
N LYS A 24 4.74 -12.00 -11.18
CA LYS A 24 6.05 -12.36 -11.76
C LYS A 24 6.46 -11.33 -12.80
N CYS A 25 7.59 -10.67 -12.57
CA CYS A 25 8.21 -9.76 -13.52
C CYS A 25 9.19 -10.48 -14.45
N THR A 26 9.49 -9.85 -15.59
CA THR A 26 10.38 -10.40 -16.62
C THR A 26 11.84 -10.40 -16.20
N THR A 27 12.26 -9.40 -15.43
CA THR A 27 13.64 -9.23 -14.96
C THR A 27 13.73 -9.20 -13.44
N VAL A 28 14.91 -9.48 -12.89
CA VAL A 28 15.16 -9.40 -11.45
C VAL A 28 15.01 -7.97 -10.93
N HIS A 29 14.44 -7.84 -9.73
CA HIS A 29 14.39 -6.58 -9.00
C HIS A 29 15.73 -6.31 -8.31
N GLN A 30 16.19 -5.06 -8.38
CA GLN A 30 17.28 -4.54 -7.52
C GLN A 30 16.71 -3.81 -6.29
N GLY A 31 15.50 -3.29 -6.38
CA GLY A 31 14.81 -2.61 -5.29
C GLY A 31 13.32 -2.45 -5.57
N LEU A 32 12.54 -2.32 -4.50
CA LEU A 32 11.10 -2.13 -4.54
C LEU A 32 10.73 -1.11 -3.46
N VAL A 33 9.86 -0.16 -3.80
CA VAL A 33 9.31 0.78 -2.83
C VAL A 33 7.81 0.92 -3.05
N ALA A 34 7.03 0.77 -1.99
CA ALA A 34 5.61 1.08 -2.00
C ALA A 34 5.40 2.58 -1.89
N LEU A 35 4.54 3.13 -2.74
CA LEU A 35 4.17 4.54 -2.68
C LEU A 35 3.08 4.78 -1.62
N PRO A 36 2.99 6.01 -1.08
CA PRO A 36 1.90 6.40 -0.19
C PRO A 36 0.52 6.13 -0.80
N LYS A 37 -0.45 5.76 0.05
CA LYS A 37 -1.82 5.43 -0.39
C LYS A 37 -2.52 6.55 -1.13
N ILE A 38 -2.21 7.81 -0.78
CA ILE A 38 -2.74 9.00 -1.47
C ILE A 38 -2.32 9.12 -2.94
N LEU A 39 -1.29 8.37 -3.36
CA LEU A 39 -0.85 8.32 -4.76
C LEU A 39 -1.49 7.19 -5.56
N CYS A 40 -2.31 6.34 -4.93
CA CYS A 40 -3.03 5.28 -5.62
C CYS A 40 -4.25 5.85 -6.36
N ASP A 41 -4.52 5.34 -7.55
CA ASP A 41 -5.72 5.67 -8.31
C ASP A 41 -6.92 4.87 -7.78
N VAL A 42 -7.61 5.46 -6.81
CA VAL A 42 -8.79 4.87 -6.16
C VAL A 42 -9.96 4.63 -7.12
N ARG A 43 -10.06 5.37 -8.23
CA ARG A 43 -11.11 5.15 -9.24
C ARG A 43 -10.85 3.88 -10.04
N SER A 44 -9.58 3.54 -10.25
CA SER A 44 -9.16 2.28 -10.86
C SER A 44 -9.12 1.09 -9.89
N VAL A 45 -9.50 1.30 -8.62
CA VAL A 45 -9.42 0.29 -7.55
C VAL A 45 -7.98 -0.19 -7.32
N GLU A 46 -7.01 0.70 -7.53
CA GLU A 46 -5.59 0.46 -7.24
C GLU A 46 -5.36 0.59 -5.73
N PHE A 47 -5.02 -0.52 -5.07
CA PHE A 47 -4.78 -0.54 -3.63
C PHE A 47 -3.29 -0.46 -3.28
N LEU A 48 -2.41 -0.74 -4.23
CA LEU A 48 -0.97 -0.65 -4.04
C LEU A 48 -0.31 -0.19 -5.33
N LYS A 49 0.44 0.90 -5.23
CA LYS A 49 1.37 1.38 -6.26
C LYS A 49 2.79 1.21 -5.76
N MET A 50 3.67 0.65 -6.57
CA MET A 50 5.08 0.48 -6.24
C MET A 50 5.95 1.02 -7.36
N ILE A 51 7.18 1.43 -7.00
CA ILE A 51 8.25 1.65 -7.97
C ILE A 51 9.27 0.53 -7.81
N ARG A 52 9.59 -0.10 -8.93
CA ARG A 52 10.53 -1.21 -9.07
C ARG A 52 11.80 -0.71 -9.73
N LEU A 53 12.93 -0.90 -9.08
CA LEU A 53 14.25 -0.67 -9.66
C LEU A 53 14.73 -1.93 -10.37
N THR A 54 15.04 -1.80 -11.65
CA THR A 54 15.72 -2.82 -12.46
C THR A 54 17.19 -2.42 -12.65
N SER A 55 17.94 -3.16 -13.47
CA SER A 55 19.33 -2.83 -13.78
C SER A 55 19.52 -1.50 -14.54
N SER A 56 18.48 -0.98 -15.19
CA SER A 56 18.60 0.21 -16.05
C SER A 56 17.45 1.22 -15.92
N VAL A 57 16.31 0.82 -15.36
CA VAL A 57 15.10 1.66 -15.33
C VAL A 57 14.31 1.50 -14.03
N LEU A 58 13.58 2.56 -13.67
CA LEU A 58 12.54 2.56 -12.66
C LEU A 58 11.18 2.28 -13.33
N GLU A 59 10.51 1.21 -12.94
CA GLU A 59 9.24 0.78 -13.50
C GLU A 59 8.12 0.92 -12.45
N PRO A 60 6.99 1.59 -12.77
CA PRO A 60 5.83 1.57 -11.89
C PRO A 60 5.13 0.20 -11.96
N LEU A 61 4.69 -0.29 -10.80
CA LEU A 61 3.84 -1.45 -10.66
C LEU A 61 2.52 -1.03 -10.03
N SER A 62 1.42 -1.49 -10.60
CA SER A 62 0.05 -1.23 -10.14
C SER A 62 -0.60 -2.55 -9.75
N PHE A 63 -1.20 -2.57 -8.57
CA PHE A 63 -1.95 -3.72 -8.04
C PHE A 63 -3.38 -3.27 -7.77
N THR A 64 -4.33 -3.93 -8.44
CA THR A 64 -5.75 -3.59 -8.43
C THR A 64 -6.60 -4.74 -7.92
N VAL A 65 -7.75 -4.43 -7.33
CA VAL A 65 -8.76 -5.44 -6.99
C VAL A 65 -9.80 -5.48 -8.12
N PRO A 66 -10.04 -6.63 -8.76
CA PRO A 66 -11.06 -6.72 -9.81
C PRO A 66 -12.46 -6.51 -9.21
N ARG A 67 -13.13 -5.43 -9.61
CA ARG A 67 -14.50 -5.08 -9.21
C ARG A 67 -15.40 -4.95 -10.43
N VAL A 68 -16.66 -5.36 -10.30
CA VAL A 68 -17.65 -5.29 -11.39
C VAL A 68 -18.18 -3.87 -11.58
N LYS A 69 -18.33 -3.12 -10.48
CA LYS A 69 -18.84 -1.75 -10.47
C LYS A 69 -17.81 -0.83 -9.83
N THR A 70 -17.16 -0.02 -10.66
CA THR A 70 -16.13 0.93 -10.24
C THR A 70 -16.61 2.38 -10.32
N GLU A 71 -17.88 2.60 -10.70
CA GLU A 71 -18.50 3.93 -10.75
C GLU A 71 -18.68 4.56 -9.35
N TYR A 72 -18.69 3.74 -8.30
CA TYR A 72 -18.75 4.18 -6.91
C TYR A 72 -17.40 4.00 -6.22
N PHE A 73 -17.12 4.86 -5.25
CA PHE A 73 -15.97 4.72 -4.39
C PHE A 73 -16.10 3.42 -3.55
N GLN A 74 -15.02 2.63 -3.50
CA GLN A 74 -14.97 1.36 -2.78
C GLN A 74 -14.48 1.60 -1.34
N ASP A 75 -15.36 2.12 -0.50
CA ASP A 75 -15.07 2.47 0.90
C ASP A 75 -14.58 1.28 1.74
N ASP A 76 -15.02 0.07 1.39
CA ASP A 76 -14.56 -1.18 1.99
C ASP A 76 -13.08 -1.49 1.72
N LEU A 77 -12.54 -1.05 0.57
CA LEU A 77 -11.14 -1.24 0.20
C LEU A 77 -10.24 -0.08 0.63
N PHE A 78 -10.83 1.12 0.77
CA PHE A 78 -10.10 2.36 1.00
C PHE A 78 -10.52 3.05 2.30
N PRO A 79 -10.21 2.44 3.47
CA PRO A 79 -10.48 3.06 4.77
C PRO A 79 -9.63 4.33 4.96
N PRO A 80 -9.93 5.17 5.98
CA PRO A 80 -9.11 6.30 6.34
C PRO A 80 -7.62 5.92 6.44
N THR A 81 -6.80 6.59 5.65
CA THR A 81 -5.39 6.26 5.46
C THR A 81 -4.48 7.22 6.22
N ARG A 82 -3.34 6.71 6.69
CA ARG A 82 -2.36 7.47 7.46
C ARG A 82 -1.87 8.69 6.68
N VAL A 83 -1.92 9.86 7.32
CA VAL A 83 -1.18 11.05 6.88
C VAL A 83 0.31 10.80 7.14
N THR A 84 1.14 10.80 6.10
CA THR A 84 2.58 10.49 6.22
C THR A 84 3.48 11.73 6.18
N TRP A 85 2.92 12.90 5.89
CA TRP A 85 3.67 14.17 5.76
C TRP A 85 3.55 15.07 6.99
N GLU A 86 2.76 14.68 7.99
CA GLU A 86 2.57 15.43 9.24
C GLU A 86 2.99 14.59 10.43
N ALA A 87 3.75 15.21 11.34
CA ALA A 87 4.05 14.62 12.63
C ALA A 87 2.84 14.81 13.57
N VAL A 88 2.46 13.76 14.29
CA VAL A 88 1.34 13.79 15.25
C VAL A 88 1.73 14.49 16.56
N MET A 89 3.03 14.46 16.87
CA MET A 89 3.61 15.09 18.04
C MET A 89 5.07 15.43 17.76
N THR A 90 5.62 16.31 18.59
CA THR A 90 7.04 16.64 18.60
C THR A 90 7.86 15.53 19.25
N SER A 91 9.17 15.53 19.00
CA SER A 91 10.09 14.59 19.66
C SER A 91 10.08 14.73 21.18
N ALA A 92 10.02 15.97 21.70
CA ALA A 92 9.99 16.24 23.14
C ALA A 92 8.76 15.63 23.83
N GLU A 93 7.58 15.76 23.22
CA GLU A 93 6.34 15.14 23.72
C GLU A 93 6.45 13.62 23.75
N TRP A 94 7.01 13.01 22.70
CA TRP A 94 7.22 11.56 22.62
C TRP A 94 8.24 11.07 23.66
N PHE A 95 9.38 11.74 23.80
CA PHE A 95 10.37 11.44 24.84
C PHE A 95 9.83 11.65 26.26
N GLY A 96 8.86 12.56 26.43
CA GLY A 96 8.10 12.74 27.66
C GLY A 96 7.04 11.66 27.93
N GLY A 97 6.93 10.65 27.06
CA GLY A 97 6.01 9.52 27.21
C GLY A 97 4.63 9.70 26.57
N SER A 98 4.42 10.78 25.79
CA SER A 98 3.15 10.98 25.08
C SER A 98 2.96 9.94 23.98
N ASN A 99 1.74 9.44 23.83
CA ASN A 99 1.35 8.56 22.72
C ASN A 99 0.01 9.05 22.14
N ARG A 100 0.05 9.67 20.96
CA ARG A 100 -1.11 10.24 20.27
C ARG A 100 -1.49 9.33 19.10
N PRO A 101 -2.79 9.13 18.84
CA PRO A 101 -3.23 8.35 17.70
C PRO A 101 -2.80 9.00 16.39
N GLN A 102 -2.43 8.16 15.42
CA GLN A 102 -2.02 8.63 14.11
C GLN A 102 -3.15 9.39 13.39
N HIS A 103 -2.82 10.53 12.78
CA HIS A 103 -3.77 11.24 11.93
C HIS A 103 -4.03 10.45 10.63
N THR A 104 -5.31 10.32 10.28
CA THR A 104 -5.77 9.67 9.05
C THR A 104 -6.68 10.59 8.25
N LEU A 105 -6.64 10.49 6.92
CA LEU A 105 -7.58 11.15 6.01
C LEU A 105 -8.39 10.15 5.18
N SER A 106 -9.54 10.56 4.67
CA SER A 106 -10.25 9.77 3.65
C SER A 106 -9.55 9.92 2.30
N PRO A 107 -9.25 8.82 1.58
CA PRO A 107 -8.72 8.89 0.21
C PRO A 107 -9.82 9.06 -0.86
N ALA A 108 -11.09 9.26 -0.46
CA ALA A 108 -12.18 9.50 -1.40
C ALA A 108 -11.95 10.81 -2.20
N PRO A 109 -12.27 10.82 -3.51
CA PRO A 109 -12.10 11.98 -4.39
C PRO A 109 -13.17 13.08 -4.21
#